data_AF-A0A4Q5RVH0-F1
#
_entry.id   AF-A0A4Q5RVH0-F1
#
_cell.length_a   1.000
_cell.length_b   1.000
_cell.length_c   1.000
_cell.angle_alpha   90.00
_cell.angle_beta   90.00
_cell.angle_gamma   90.00
#
_symmetry.space_group_name_H-M   'P 1'
#
loop_
_entity.id
_entity.type
_entity.pdbx_description
1 polymer ?
#
loop_
_entity_poly.entity_id
_entity_poly.type
_entity_poly.pdbx_seq_one_letter_code
_entity_poly.pdbx_strand_id
1 'polypeptide(L)' 'MFFYYQVRTHHYKTEAVPQLACPVCTVAGQLHISILQKYMWVLGPVAPSAKYAIAYCENCGNYVPKVKWTDEMD' A
#
# COMPACT_ATOMS: atom_id res chain seq x y z
N MET A 1 -6.29 20.42 26.25
CA MET A 1 -6.11 20.81 24.84
C MET A 1 -6.27 19.56 24.00
N PHE A 2 -7.28 19.49 23.13
CA PHE A 2 -7.51 18.34 22.25
C PHE A 2 -6.91 18.65 20.89
N PHE A 3 -5.92 17.87 20.46
CA PHE A 3 -5.37 17.95 19.11
C PHE A 3 -6.10 16.93 18.24
N TYR A 4 -6.89 17.42 17.29
CA TYR A 4 -7.50 16.57 16.28
C TYR A 4 -6.52 16.38 15.13
N TYR A 5 -6.12 15.14 14.87
CA TYR A 5 -5.32 14.77 13.71
C TYR A 5 -5.89 13.50 13.09
N GLN A 6 -5.72 13.35 11.78
CA GLN A 6 -6.04 12.11 11.06
C GLN A 6 -4.75 11.49 10.53
N VAL A 7 -4.60 10.17 10.60
CA VAL A 7 -3.50 9.50 9.89
C VAL A 7 -4.03 9.15 8.49
N ARG A 8 -3.35 9.64 7.45
CA ARG A 8 -3.71 9.39 6.05
C ARG A 8 -2.56 8.71 5.32
N THR A 9 -2.91 7.81 4.41
CA THR A 9 -1.96 7.09 3.56
C THR A 9 -1.96 7.70 2.17
N HIS A 10 -0.78 7.98 1.64
CA HIS A 10 -0.61 8.55 0.31
C HIS A 10 0.17 7.59 -0.59
N HIS A 11 -0.31 7.41 -1.82
CA HIS A 11 0.42 6.68 -2.85
C HIS A 11 1.57 7.54 -3.37
N TYR A 12 2.79 7.04 -3.21
CA TYR A 12 3.99 7.70 -3.74
C TYR A 12 4.27 7.26 -5.18
N LYS A 13 4.22 5.95 -5.43
CA LYS A 13 4.50 5.38 -6.75
C LYS A 13 3.84 4.01 -6.88
N THR A 14 3.25 3.71 -8.03
CA THR A 14 2.76 2.37 -8.35
C THR A 14 3.38 1.93 -9.67
N GLU A 15 3.95 0.72 -9.69
CA GLU A 15 4.54 0.13 -10.89
C GLU A 15 4.06 -1.30 -11.08
N ALA A 16 3.72 -1.62 -12.33
CA ALA A 16 3.49 -2.99 -12.75
C ALA A 16 4.82 -3.75 -12.76
N VAL A 17 4.79 -4.98 -12.27
CA VAL A 17 5.97 -5.85 -12.17
C VAL A 17 5.70 -7.12 -12.99
N PRO A 18 5.81 -7.03 -14.33
CA PRO A 18 5.36 -8.09 -15.22
C PRO A 18 6.18 -9.38 -15.09
N GLN A 19 7.43 -9.26 -14.62
CA GLN A 19 8.33 -10.40 -14.41
C GLN A 19 7.98 -11.28 -13.20
N LEU A 20 7.07 -10.86 -12.32
CA LEU A 20 6.70 -11.62 -11.12
C LEU A 20 5.35 -12.33 -11.30
N ALA A 21 5.29 -13.55 -10.74
CA ALA A 21 4.05 -14.29 -10.58
C ALA A 21 3.40 -13.98 -9.22
N CYS A 22 2.08 -13.87 -9.20
CA CYS A 22 1.34 -13.76 -7.96
C CYS A 22 1.45 -15.06 -7.16
N PRO A 23 1.89 -15.04 -5.89
CA PRO A 23 1.99 -16.26 -5.08
C PRO A 23 0.62 -16.84 -4.69
N VAL A 24 -0.48 -16.09 -4.88
CA VAL A 24 -1.84 -16.54 -4.55
C VAL A 24 -2.50 -17.28 -5.72
N CYS A 25 -2.45 -16.71 -6.93
CA CYS A 25 -3.12 -17.27 -8.11
C CYS A 25 -2.15 -17.82 -9.17
N THR A 26 -0.84 -17.73 -8.94
CA THR A 26 0.25 -18.20 -9.82
C THR A 26 0.34 -17.53 -11.20
N VAL A 27 -0.53 -16.56 -11.50
CA VAL A 27 -0.50 -15.80 -12.75
C VAL A 27 0.65 -14.80 -12.76
N ALA A 28 1.44 -14.83 -13.83
CA ALA A 28 2.51 -13.88 -14.11
C ALA A 28 1.99 -12.63 -14.82
N GLY A 29 2.71 -11.51 -14.71
CA GLY A 29 2.41 -10.32 -15.50
C GLY A 29 1.39 -9.35 -14.90
N GLN A 30 0.67 -9.74 -13.85
CA GLN A 30 -0.47 -8.98 -13.31
C GLN A 30 -0.28 -8.56 -11.84
N LEU A 31 0.97 -8.32 -11.44
CA LEU A 31 1.32 -7.87 -10.10
C LEU A 31 1.75 -6.41 -10.15
N HIS A 32 1.20 -5.60 -9.26
CA HIS A 32 1.50 -4.18 -9.12
C HIS A 32 2.10 -3.94 -7.74
N ILE A 33 3.22 -3.24 -7.67
CA ILE A 33 3.81 -2.83 -6.40
C ILE A 33 3.57 -1.34 -6.25
N SER A 34 2.94 -0.97 -5.13
CA SER A 34 2.73 0.42 -4.76
C SER A 34 3.52 0.77 -3.51
N ILE A 35 4.25 1.88 -3.56
CA ILE A 35 4.98 2.47 -2.46
C ILE A 35 4.05 3.51 -1.82
N LEU A 36 3.79 3.31 -0.53
CA LEU A 36 2.90 4.10 0.30
C LEU A 36 3.67 4.79 1.42
N GLN A 37 3.09 5.88 1.92
CA GLN A 37 3.61 6.60 3.07
C GLN A 37 2.47 7.17 3.90
N LYS A 38 2.55 7.01 5.23
CA LYS A 38 1.56 7.57 6.16
C LYS A 38 2.00 8.96 6.62
N TYR A 39 1.02 9.82 6.82
CA TYR A 39 1.20 11.18 7.33
C TYR A 39 0.18 11.44 8.42
N MET A 40 0.60 12.19 9.44
CA MET A 40 -0.35 12.85 10.34
C MET A 40 -0.90 14.09 9.63
N TRP A 41 -2.22 14.28 9.69
CA TRP A 41 -2.93 15.33 8.99
C TRP A 41 -3.61 16.23 10.03
N VAL A 42 -3.10 17.45 10.18
CA VAL A 42 -3.64 18.48 11.07
C VAL A 42 -4.20 19.63 10.24
N LEU A 43 -3.31 20.43 9.64
CA LEU A 43 -3.64 21.47 8.64
C LEU A 43 -2.99 21.17 7.28
N GLY A 44 -2.31 20.03 7.17
CA GLY A 44 -1.54 19.56 6.03
C GLY A 44 -0.76 18.28 6.41
N PRO A 45 -0.03 17.66 5.45
CA PRO A 45 0.77 16.47 5.73
C PRO A 45 1.97 16.83 6.60
N VAL A 46 2.01 16.26 7.81
CA VAL A 46 3.12 16.42 8.76
C VAL A 46 3.55 15.05 9.30
N ALA A 47 4.75 14.97 9.87
CA ALA A 47 5.32 13.75 10.45
C ALA A 47 5.22 12.52 9.51
N PRO A 48 5.97 12.51 8.39
CA PRO A 48 6.01 11.37 7.48
C PRO A 48 6.47 10.09 8.21
N SER A 49 5.74 8.99 8.03
CA SER A 49 6.20 7.67 8.42
C SER A 49 7.29 7.15 7.48
N ALA A 50 7.89 6.01 7.85
CA ALA A 50 8.64 5.20 6.90
C ALA A 50 7.76 4.81 5.70
N LYS A 51 8.36 4.79 4.50
CA LYS A 51 7.73 4.27 3.29
C LYS A 51 7.63 2.75 3.38
N TYR A 52 6.54 2.19 2.87
CA TYR A 52 6.34 0.75 2.77
C TYR A 52 5.78 0.40 1.40
N ALA A 53 6.02 -0.82 0.95
CA ALA A 53 5.53 -1.31 -0.32
C ALA A 53 4.43 -2.35 -0.08
N ILE A 54 3.35 -2.26 -0.85
CA ILE A 54 2.32 -3.29 -0.91
C ILE A 54 2.23 -3.81 -2.34
N ALA A 55 2.12 -5.13 -2.49
CA ALA A 55 1.85 -5.74 -3.78
C ALA A 55 0.35 -6.03 -3.91
N TYR A 56 -0.21 -5.75 -5.07
CA TYR A 56 -1.60 -6.02 -5.45
C TYR A 56 -1.63 -6.81 -6.74
N CYS A 57 -2.43 -7.87 -6.81
CA CYS A 57 -2.61 -8.64 -8.03
C CYS A 57 -3.96 -8.32 -8.68
N GLU A 58 -3.95 -7.85 -9.92
CA GLU A 58 -5.16 -7.53 -10.68
C GLU A 58 -5.97 -8.79 -11.03
N ASN A 59 -5.32 -9.94 -11.25
CA ASN A 59 -6.00 -11.17 -11.63
C ASN A 59 -6.90 -11.72 -10.52
N CYS A 60 -6.38 -11.79 -9.29
CA CYS A 60 -7.12 -12.36 -8.16
C CYS A 60 -7.70 -11.30 -7.23
N GLY A 61 -7.43 -10.02 -7.47
CA GLY A 61 -7.91 -8.90 -6.64
C GLY A 61 -7.39 -8.92 -5.20
N ASN A 62 -6.29 -9.62 -4.92
CA ASN A 62 -5.76 -9.77 -3.57
C ASN A 62 -4.44 -8.99 -3.40
N TYR A 63 -4.23 -8.46 -2.20
CA TYR A 63 -2.94 -7.98 -1.74
C TYR A 63 -1.99 -9.14 -1.40
N VAL A 64 -0.70 -8.91 -1.59
CA VAL A 64 0.37 -9.87 -1.36
C VAL A 64 1.42 -9.23 -0.45
N PRO A 65 1.79 -9.87 0.67
CA PRO A 65 1.22 -11.10 1.23
C PRO A 65 -0.22 -10.88 1.76
N LYS A 66 -1.03 -11.94 1.83
CA LYS A 66 -2.41 -11.90 2.36
C LYS A 66 -2.47 -11.79 3.89
N VAL A 67 -1.42 -11.27 4.50
CA VAL A 67 -1.33 -11.03 5.94
C VAL A 67 -1.71 -9.57 6.15
N LYS A 68 -2.58 -9.29 7.13
CA LYS A 68 -2.93 -7.93 7.49
C LYS A 68 -1.75 -7.26 8.20
N TRP A 69 -0.97 -6.46 7.47
CA TRP A 69 0.13 -5.67 8.04
C TRP A 69 -0.32 -4.24 8.36
N THR A 70 -1.30 -3.72 7.63
CA THR A 70 -1.89 -2.39 7.82
C THR A 70 -3.40 -2.41 7.55
N ASP A 71 -4.13 -1.41 8.05
CA ASP A 71 -5.57 -1.26 7.80
C ASP A 71 -5.92 -1.08 6.31
N GLU A 72 -4.96 -0.78 5.44
CA GLU A 72 -5.21 -0.67 3.98
C GLU A 72 -5.26 -2.03 3.26
N MET A 73 -4.99 -3.13 3.96
CA MET A 73 -4.97 -4.48 3.40
C MET A 73 -6.28 -5.26 3.61
N ASP A 74 -7.30 -4.63 4.20
CA ASP A 74 -8.68 -5.14 4.30
C ASP A 74 -9.46 -4.95 2.99
#